data_AF-W1XI56-F1
#
_entry.id   AF-W1XI56-F1
#
_cell.length_a   1.000
_cell.length_b   1.000
_cell.length_c   1.000
_cell.angle_alpha   90.00
_cell.angle_beta   90.00
_cell.angle_gamma   90.00
#
_symmetry.space_group_name_H-M   'P 1'
#
loop_
_entity.id
_entity.type
_entity.pdbx_description
1 polymer ?
#
loop_
_entity_poly.entity_id
_entity_poly.type
_entity_poly.pdbx_seq_one_letter_code
_entity_poly.pdbx_strand_id
1 'polypeptide(L)' 'SHAYGLSYIKGGLYQYICALQRLIYEQGGQIETNTEVKKIVIRNNNVVGVRTKDLFYEADCVICNAD' A
#
# COMPACT_ATOMS: atom_id res chain seq x y z
N SER A 1 -35.05 -3.86 14.86
CA SER A 1 -33.84 -4.11 15.66
C SER A 1 -32.65 -4.18 14.71
N HIS A 2 -31.88 -3.09 14.60
CA HIS A 2 -30.74 -3.00 13.68
C HIS A 2 -29.50 -3.67 14.29
N ALA A 3 -29.37 -4.97 14.09
CA ALA A 3 -28.15 -5.71 14.39
C ALA A 3 -27.69 -6.39 13.09
N TYR A 4 -27.18 -5.61 12.13
CA TYR A 4 -26.42 -6.18 11.01
C TYR A 4 -25.07 -6.63 11.57
N GLY A 5 -25.03 -7.92 11.89
CA GLY A 5 -24.09 -8.56 12.79
C GLY A 5 -22.63 -8.51 12.35
N LEU A 6 -21.75 -8.56 13.36
CA LEU A 6 -20.32 -8.71 13.21
C LEU A 6 -20.02 -9.80 12.19
N SER A 7 -19.50 -9.40 11.02
CA SER A 7 -18.90 -10.34 10.08
C SER A 7 -17.62 -10.89 10.71
N TYR A 8 -17.66 -12.13 11.20
CA TYR A 8 -16.49 -12.80 11.74
C TYR A 8 -15.66 -13.35 10.58
N ILE A 9 -14.58 -12.66 10.25
CA ILE A 9 -13.56 -13.19 9.35
C ILE A 9 -12.88 -14.33 10.10
N LYS A 10 -13.00 -15.57 9.60
CA LYS A 10 -12.32 -16.72 10.20
C LYS A 10 -10.82 -16.45 10.20
N GLY A 11 -10.21 -16.39 11.39
CA GLY A 11 -8.81 -16.00 11.58
C GLY A 11 -8.56 -14.49 11.71
N GLY A 12 -9.62 -13.68 11.84
CA GLY A 12 -9.57 -12.27 12.19
C GLY A 12 -9.03 -11.36 11.08
N LEU A 13 -8.69 -10.13 11.47
CA LEU A 13 -8.17 -9.08 10.58
C LEU A 13 -6.92 -9.51 9.81
N TYR A 14 -6.08 -10.37 10.41
CA TYR A 14 -4.88 -10.86 9.75
C TYR A 14 -5.20 -11.63 8.45
N GLN A 15 -6.24 -12.49 8.46
CA GLN A 15 -6.65 -13.21 7.26
C GLN A 15 -7.20 -12.27 6.18
N TYR A 16 -7.85 -11.18 6.57
CA TYR A 16 -8.25 -10.13 5.64
C TYR A 16 -7.06 -9.46 4.98
N ILE A 17 -6.02 -9.10 5.74
CA ILE A 17 -4.78 -8.53 5.20
C ILE A 17 -4.11 -9.51 4.22
N CYS A 18 -4.04 -10.80 4.56
CA CYS A 18 -3.50 -11.83 3.67
C CYS A 18 -4.28 -11.95 2.36
N ALA A 19 -5.62 -11.86 2.42
CA ALA A 19 -6.47 -11.90 1.22
C ALA A 19 -6.21 -10.69 0.30
N LEU A 20 -6.06 -9.49 0.86
CA LEU A 20 -5.71 -8.29 0.11
C LEU A 20 -4.32 -8.38 -0.52
N GLN A 21 -3.32 -8.83 0.26
CA GLN A 21 -1.97 -9.06 -0.26
C GLN A 21 -1.98 -10.01 -1.45
N ARG A 22 -2.73 -11.12 -1.35
CA ARG A 22 -2.86 -12.08 -2.44
C ARG A 22 -3.49 -11.45 -3.68
N LEU A 23 -4.56 -10.69 -3.53
CA LEU A 23 -5.23 -10.01 -4.63
C LEU A 23 -4.28 -9.02 -5.35
N ILE A 24 -3.46 -8.28 -4.60
CA ILE A 24 -2.46 -7.37 -5.19
C ILE A 24 -1.49 -8.14 -6.09
N TYR A 25 -0.95 -9.27 -5.62
CA TYR A 25 -0.04 -10.10 -6.41
C TYR A 25 -0.70 -10.74 -7.61
N GLU A 26 -1.94 -11.24 -7.48
CA GLU A 26 -2.71 -11.84 -8.58
C GLU A 26 -2.98 -10.83 -9.71
N GLN A 27 -3.11 -9.55 -9.37
CA GLN A 27 -3.26 -8.45 -10.32
C GLN A 27 -1.91 -7.89 -10.84
N GLY A 28 -0.78 -8.51 -10.50
CA GLY A 28 0.56 -8.11 -10.94
C GLY A 28 1.19 -6.96 -10.13
N GLY A 29 0.57 -6.56 -9.02
CA GLY A 29 1.15 -5.60 -8.09
C GLY A 29 2.28 -6.19 -7.25
N GLN A 30 3.06 -5.33 -6.62
CA GLN A 30 4.20 -5.72 -5.77
C GLN A 30 4.08 -5.04 -4.39
N ILE A 31 4.56 -5.73 -3.36
CA ILE A 31 4.60 -5.20 -1.98
C ILE A 31 6.03 -5.33 -1.48
N GLU A 32 6.70 -4.19 -1.33
CA GLU A 32 8.06 -4.09 -0.80
C GLU A 32 7.99 -3.75 0.69
N THR A 33 8.36 -4.71 1.55
CA THR A 33 8.39 -4.52 3.01
C THR A 33 9.79 -4.16 3.46
N ASN A 34 9.91 -3.52 4.63
CA ASN A 34 11.18 -3.00 5.14
C ASN A 34 11.84 -1.95 4.21
N THR A 35 11.05 -1.34 3.33
CA THR A 35 11.49 -0.37 2.34
C THR A 35 10.92 1.00 2.70
N GLU A 36 11.59 1.68 3.64
CA GLU A 36 11.15 3.00 4.11
C GLU A 36 11.31 4.06 3.01
N VAL A 37 10.20 4.70 2.64
CA VAL A 37 10.21 5.87 1.75
C VAL A 37 10.71 7.09 2.53
N LYS A 38 11.80 7.69 2.08
CA LYS A 38 12.41 8.88 2.70
C LYS A 38 11.90 10.18 2.13
N LYS A 39 11.48 10.18 0.86
CA LYS A 39 11.02 11.40 0.19
C LYS A 39 10.12 11.10 -1.01
N ILE A 40 9.03 11.85 -1.14
CA ILE A 40 8.29 11.99 -2.40
C ILE A 40 9.02 13.04 -3.24
N VAL A 41 9.34 12.70 -4.49
CA VAL A 41 10.11 13.58 -5.38
C VAL A 41 9.16 14.30 -6.32
N ILE A 42 9.21 15.63 -6.30
CA ILE A 42 8.41 16.51 -7.14
C ILE A 42 9.36 17.35 -8.00
N ARG A 43 9.09 17.44 -9.30
CA ARG A 43 9.82 18.28 -10.26
C ARG A 43 8.83 19.04 -11.11
N ASN A 44 9.07 20.34 -11.30
CA ASN A 44 8.19 21.21 -12.10
C ASN A 44 6.70 21.05 -11.73
N ASN A 45 6.43 21.00 -10.42
CA ASN A 45 5.09 20.83 -9.85
C ASN A 45 4.39 19.48 -10.17
N ASN A 46 5.12 18.48 -10.67
CA ASN A 46 4.63 17.13 -10.92
C ASN A 46 5.37 16.10 -10.06
N VAL A 47 4.65 15.09 -9.59
CA VAL A 47 5.26 13.92 -8.94
C VAL A 47 6.03 13.13 -9.99
N VAL A 48 7.24 12.70 -9.65
CA VAL A 48 8.07 11.85 -10.52
C VAL A 48 8.43 10.52 -9.87
N GLY A 49 8.01 10.30 -8.62
CA GLY A 49 8.27 9.06 -7.88
C GLY A 49 8.65 9.24 -6.42
N VAL A 50 9.21 8.19 -5.83
CA VAL A 50 9.63 8.14 -4.43
C VAL A 50 11.08 7.69 -4.29
N ARG A 51 11.77 8.22 -3.28
CA ARG A 51 13.15 7.89 -2.94
C ARG A 51 13.17 7.13 -1.62
N THR A 52 13.84 5.97 -1.62
CA THR A 52 14.19 5.23 -0.40
C THR A 52 15.65 5.51 -0.05
N LYS A 53 16.19 4.81 0.96
CA LYS A 53 17.61 4.91 1.29
C LYS A 53 18.52 4.56 0.10
N ASP A 54 18.17 3.49 -0.62
CA ASP A 54 19.08 2.86 -1.59
C ASP A 54 18.61 3.05 -3.04
N LEU A 55 17.31 3.26 -3.27
CA LEU A 55 16.71 3.23 -4.61
C LEU A 55 15.79 4.42 -4.86
N PHE A 56 15.58 4.69 -6.15
CA PHE A 56 14.53 5.59 -6.64
C PHE A 56 13.53 4.79 -7.43
N TYR A 57 12.26 4.94 -7.09
CA TYR A 57 11.13 4.32 -7.76
C TYR A 57 10.38 5.41 -8.51
N GLU A 58 10.40 5.35 -9.84
CA GLU A 58 9.64 6.25 -10.70
C GLU A 58 8.15 5.94 -10.62
N ALA A 59 7.31 6.97 -10.55
CA ALA A 59 5.86 6.81 -10.53
C ALA A 59 5.16 8.08 -11.02
N ASP A 60 4.13 7.89 -11.85
CA ASP A 60 3.24 8.96 -12.31
C ASP A 60 2.27 9.45 -11.22
N CYS A 61 1.99 8.59 -10.23
CA CYS A 61 1.10 8.87 -9.13
C CYS A 61 1.65 8.26 -7.82
N VAL A 62 1.50 8.98 -6.72
CA VAL A 62 1.89 8.52 -5.38
C VAL A 62 0.72 8.76 -4.43
N ILE A 63 0.24 7.68 -3.80
CA ILE A 63 -0.76 7.73 -2.73
C ILE A 63 -0.02 7.54 -1.40
N CYS A 64 -0.10 8.53 -0.51
CA CYS A 64 0.58 8.51 0.77
C CYS A 64 -0.44 8.23 1.89
N ASN A 65 -0.19 7.17 2.66
CA ASN A 65 -0.93 6.86 3.88
C ASN A 65 -0.05 7.04 5.14
N ALA A 66 0.96 7.91 5.06
CA ALA A 66 1.82 8.26 6.19
C ALA A 66 1.22 9.45 6.96
N ASP A 67 1.39 9.43 8.29
CA ASP A 67 1.09 10.49 9.26
C ASP A 67 2.37 10.78 10.06
#